data_AF-A0A6A4AM88-F1
#
_entry.id   AF-A0A6A4AM88-F1
#
_cell.length_a   1.000
_cell.length_b   1.000
_cell.length_c   1.000
_cell.angle_alpha   90.00
_cell.angle_beta   90.00
_cell.angle_gamma   90.00
#
_symmetry.space_group_name_H-M   'P 1'
#
loop_
_entity.id
_entity.type
_entity.pdbx_description
1 polymer ?
#
loop_
_entity_poly.entity_id
_entity_poly.type
_entity_poly.pdbx_seq_one_letter_code
_entity_poly.pdbx_strand_id
1 'polypeptide(L)'
;MAETLMLPFVNVQGKAQIQLLSVGQCIPPVKAIPQLEQVMEAICAMELRPKGLKLLAYWPGYGSLTKNQLENMRVVHEANNQFILVMKTTAWMETVEWTIKDLCAPFNDTNAVTKSEYKGYIETLNLGVNKFENEEVEGYKLLDFRENLW
;
A
#
# COMPACT_ATOMS: atom_id res chain seq x y z
N MET A 1 14.73 21.05 -7.38
CA MET A 1 13.45 20.35 -7.58
C MET A 1 13.80 18.95 -8.03
N ALA A 2 13.61 17.95 -7.17
CA ALA A 2 13.68 16.57 -7.63
C ALA A 2 12.46 16.39 -8.53
N GLU A 3 12.67 16.11 -9.82
CA GLU A 3 11.59 15.64 -10.68
C GLU A 3 11.03 14.39 -9.99
N THR A 4 9.82 14.52 -9.44
CA THR A 4 9.16 13.40 -8.78
C THR A 4 8.88 12.37 -9.88
N LEU A 5 9.76 11.36 -10.00
CA LEU A 5 9.62 10.22 -10.90
C LEU A 5 8.46 9.34 -10.40
N MET A 6 7.24 9.87 -10.44
CA MET A 6 6.03 9.13 -10.16
C MET A 6 5.67 8.36 -11.42
N LEU A 7 5.90 7.05 -11.38
CA LEU A 7 5.35 6.16 -12.40
C LEU A 7 3.82 6.26 -12.35
N PRO A 8 3.14 6.59 -13.45
CA PRO A 8 1.69 6.72 -13.44
C PRO A 8 1.04 5.36 -13.23
N PHE A 9 -0.12 5.35 -12.56
CA PHE A 9 -0.98 4.18 -12.52
C PHE A 9 -1.75 4.04 -13.84
N VAL A 10 -1.95 2.83 -14.33
CA VAL A 10 -2.62 2.56 -15.60
C VAL A 10 -3.56 1.36 -15.49
N ASN A 11 -4.69 1.44 -16.20
CA ASN A 11 -5.63 0.32 -16.32
C ASN A 11 -5.26 -0.52 -17.53
N VAL A 12 -4.66 -1.68 -17.30
CA VAL A 12 -4.41 -2.68 -18.35
C VAL A 12 -5.65 -3.56 -18.53
N GLN A 13 -5.92 -3.99 -19.77
CA GLN A 13 -7.11 -4.77 -20.09
C GLN A 13 -6.78 -6.25 -20.27
N GLY A 14 -7.65 -7.12 -19.75
CA GLY A 14 -7.51 -8.57 -19.85
C GLY A 14 -6.39 -9.16 -18.98
N LYS A 15 -6.29 -10.49 -18.99
CA LYS A 15 -5.32 -11.25 -18.19
C LYS A 15 -3.94 -11.20 -18.81
N ALA A 16 -2.91 -11.22 -17.97
CA ALA A 16 -1.52 -11.33 -18.42
C ALA A 16 -1.28 -12.67 -19.13
N GLN A 17 -0.58 -12.64 -20.25
CA GLN A 17 -0.03 -13.82 -20.89
C GLN A 17 1.32 -14.13 -20.27
N ILE A 18 1.48 -15.33 -19.71
CA ILE A 18 2.75 -15.76 -19.09
C ILE A 18 3.65 -16.39 -20.14
N GLN A 19 4.83 -15.79 -20.35
CA GLN A 19 5.80 -16.17 -21.37
C GLN A 19 7.17 -16.44 -20.74
N LEU A 20 8.03 -17.21 -21.42
CA LEU A 20 9.42 -17.39 -21.00
C LEU A 20 10.25 -16.17 -21.41
N LEU A 21 11.13 -15.71 -20.52
CA LEU A 21 12.16 -14.74 -20.85
C LEU A 21 13.18 -15.42 -21.76
N SER A 22 13.31 -14.92 -22.99
CA SER A 22 14.23 -15.50 -23.97
C SER A 22 15.69 -15.22 -23.60
N VAL A 23 16.59 -16.13 -23.97
CA VAL A 23 18.04 -15.94 -23.75
C VAL A 23 18.51 -14.72 -24.53
N GLY A 24 19.17 -13.78 -23.85
CA GLY A 24 19.63 -12.51 -24.45
C GLY A 24 18.59 -11.39 -24.48
N GLN A 25 17.34 -11.66 -24.07
CA GLN A 25 16.32 -10.62 -23.95
C GLN A 25 16.63 -9.71 -22.75
N CYS A 26 16.65 -8.40 -22.98
CA CYS A 26 16.78 -7.42 -21.90
C CYS A 26 15.52 -7.41 -21.01
N ILE A 27 15.71 -7.08 -19.72
CA ILE A 27 14.59 -6.86 -18.80
C ILE A 27 13.78 -5.66 -19.31
N PRO A 28 12.46 -5.82 -19.53
CA PRO A 28 11.63 -4.72 -19.99
C PRO A 28 11.64 -3.55 -18.99
N PRO A 29 11.76 -2.29 -19.45
CA PRO A 29 11.67 -1.14 -18.57
C PRO A 29 10.24 -0.96 -18.05
N VAL A 30 10.11 -0.52 -16.80
CA VAL A 30 8.82 -0.15 -16.20
C VAL A 30 8.42 1.23 -16.71
N LYS A 31 7.20 1.35 -17.25
CA LYS A 31 6.67 2.62 -17.79
C LYS A 31 5.53 3.21 -16.95
N ALA A 32 4.76 2.35 -16.30
CA ALA A 32 3.59 2.67 -15.51
C ALA A 32 3.28 1.49 -14.58
N ILE A 33 2.44 1.69 -13.58
CA ILE A 33 2.04 0.65 -12.62
C ILE A 33 0.63 0.18 -12.96
N PRO A 34 0.43 -1.09 -13.39
CA PRO A 34 -0.90 -1.65 -13.59
C PRO A 34 -1.72 -1.66 -12.30
N GLN A 35 -3.05 -1.76 -12.42
CA GLN A 35 -3.95 -1.91 -11.27
C GLN A 35 -3.61 -3.14 -10.41
N LEU A 36 -3.83 -3.05 -9.10
CA LEU A 36 -3.40 -4.04 -8.12
C LEU A 36 -3.93 -5.44 -8.44
N GLU A 37 -5.17 -5.55 -8.89
CA GLU A 37 -5.80 -6.83 -9.24
C GLU A 37 -5.02 -7.53 -10.36
N GLN A 38 -4.58 -6.78 -11.37
CA GLN A 38 -3.81 -7.32 -12.48
C GLN A 38 -2.39 -7.71 -12.06
N VAL A 39 -1.77 -6.90 -11.20
CA VAL A 39 -0.46 -7.22 -10.62
C VAL A 39 -0.53 -8.54 -9.85
N MET A 40 -1.53 -8.69 -8.96
CA MET A 40 -1.72 -9.90 -8.17
C MET A 40 -2.06 -11.12 -9.03
N GLU A 41 -2.99 -10.97 -9.99
CA GLU A 41 -3.36 -12.06 -10.89
C GLU A 41 -2.16 -12.58 -11.69
N ALA A 42 -1.30 -11.68 -12.17
CA ALA A 42 -0.08 -12.04 -12.88
C ALA A 42 0.93 -12.76 -11.98
N ILE A 43 1.15 -12.27 -10.75
CA ILE A 43 2.03 -12.93 -9.77
C ILE A 43 1.54 -14.37 -9.53
N CYS A 44 0.25 -14.54 -9.22
CA CYS A 44 -0.33 -15.86 -9.00
C CYS A 44 -0.19 -16.76 -10.23
N ALA A 45 -0.45 -16.24 -11.43
CA ALA A 45 -0.31 -17.01 -12.67
C ALA A 45 1.15 -17.45 -12.93
N MET A 46 2.14 -16.64 -12.56
CA MET A 46 3.56 -16.99 -12.63
C MET A 46 3.96 -18.04 -11.59
N GLU A 47 3.39 -17.98 -10.39
CA GLU A 47 3.67 -18.94 -9.31
C GLU A 47 3.13 -20.35 -9.57
N LEU A 48 2.07 -20.45 -10.37
CA LEU A 48 1.53 -21.73 -10.83
C LEU A 48 2.44 -22.45 -11.85
N ARG A 49 3.52 -21.82 -12.32
CA ARG A 49 4.48 -22.42 -13.25
C ARG A 49 5.63 -23.11 -12.50
N PRO A 50 6.32 -24.08 -13.14
CA PRO A 50 7.48 -24.73 -12.54
C PRO A 50 8.53 -23.74 -12.05
N LYS A 51 9.11 -24.02 -10.88
CA LYS A 51 10.17 -23.20 -10.29
C LYS A 51 11.42 -23.20 -11.16
N GLY A 52 12.20 -22.11 -11.11
CA GLY A 52 13.45 -21.94 -11.86
C GLY A 52 13.30 -21.37 -13.26
N LEU A 53 12.06 -21.24 -13.77
CA LEU A 53 11.79 -20.57 -15.04
C LEU A 53 11.88 -19.04 -14.87
N LYS A 54 12.56 -18.38 -15.81
CA LYS A 54 12.50 -16.91 -15.93
C LYS A 54 11.26 -16.57 -16.75
N LEU A 55 10.28 -15.97 -16.11
CA LEU A 55 8.97 -15.69 -16.70
C LEU A 55 8.73 -14.19 -16.86
N LEU A 56 7.89 -13.85 -17.83
CA LEU A 56 7.35 -12.53 -18.07
C LEU A 56 5.83 -12.58 -18.11
N ALA A 57 5.18 -11.60 -17.49
CA ALA A 57 3.77 -11.32 -17.63
C ALA A 57 3.58 -10.26 -18.71
N TYR A 58 2.85 -10.56 -19.78
CA TYR A 58 2.63 -9.67 -20.92
C TYR A 58 1.17 -9.24 -21.03
N TRP A 59 0.94 -7.94 -21.19
CA TRP A 59 -0.36 -7.40 -21.58
C TRP A 59 -0.25 -6.67 -22.92
N PRO A 60 -1.16 -6.92 -23.87
CA PRO A 60 -1.28 -6.11 -25.08
C PRO A 60 -1.44 -4.62 -24.73
N GLY A 61 -0.67 -3.75 -25.39
CA GLY A 61 -0.72 -2.29 -25.18
C GLY A 61 0.10 -1.77 -24.01
N TYR A 62 0.47 -2.60 -23.02
CA TYR A 62 1.36 -2.21 -21.93
C TYR A 62 2.81 -2.69 -22.16
N GLY A 63 2.97 -3.99 -22.44
CA GLY A 63 4.27 -4.66 -22.52
C GLY A 63 4.43 -5.77 -21.49
N SER A 64 5.68 -6.12 -21.19
CA SER A 64 6.02 -7.26 -20.32
C SER A 64 6.62 -6.80 -18.99
N LEU A 65 6.36 -7.57 -17.92
CA LEU A 65 6.96 -7.37 -16.61
C LEU A 65 7.52 -8.68 -16.05
N THR A 66 8.61 -8.57 -15.33
CA THR A 66 9.16 -9.66 -14.52
C THR A 66 8.40 -9.81 -13.21
N LYS A 67 8.50 -10.98 -12.57
CA LYS A 67 7.91 -11.20 -11.24
C LYS A 67 8.41 -10.16 -10.22
N ASN A 68 9.70 -9.87 -10.19
CA ASN A 68 10.27 -8.91 -9.24
C ASN A 68 9.71 -7.49 -9.43
N GLN A 69 9.49 -7.06 -10.68
CA GLN A 69 8.84 -5.78 -10.96
C GLN A 69 7.39 -5.77 -10.46
N LEU A 70 6.65 -6.84 -10.66
CA LEU A 70 5.28 -6.98 -10.16
C LEU A 70 5.23 -6.96 -8.62
N GLU A 71 6.13 -7.66 -7.95
CA GLU A 71 6.24 -7.65 -6.47
C GLU A 71 6.51 -6.24 -5.94
N ASN A 72 7.45 -5.51 -6.56
CA ASN A 72 7.70 -4.12 -6.21
C ASN A 72 6.47 -3.23 -6.44
N MET A 73 5.74 -3.44 -7.53
CA MET A 73 4.49 -2.71 -7.80
C MET A 73 3.40 -3.03 -6.77
N ARG A 74 3.30 -4.28 -6.31
CA ARG A 74 2.39 -4.66 -5.21
C ARG A 74 2.71 -3.87 -3.95
N VAL A 75 3.99 -3.81 -3.57
CA VAL A 75 4.45 -3.05 -2.39
C VAL A 75 4.14 -1.56 -2.53
N VAL A 76 4.32 -0.98 -3.72
CA VAL A 76 3.97 0.42 -3.98
C VAL A 76 2.46 0.66 -3.81
N HIS A 77 1.60 -0.24 -4.31
CA HIS A 77 0.15 -0.15 -4.10
C HIS A 77 -0.23 -0.23 -2.62
N GLU A 78 0.35 -1.18 -1.90
CA GLU A 78 0.11 -1.35 -0.46
C GLU A 78 0.50 -0.09 0.33
N ALA A 79 1.69 0.44 0.09
CA ALA A 79 2.14 1.69 0.72
C ALA A 79 1.22 2.86 0.36
N ASN A 80 0.83 3.00 -0.91
CA ASN A 80 -0.06 4.08 -1.34
C ASN A 80 -1.42 4.02 -0.64
N ASN A 81 -2.00 2.82 -0.49
CA ASN A 81 -3.26 2.63 0.24
C ASN A 81 -3.11 3.02 1.72
N GLN A 82 -1.99 2.64 2.36
CA GLN A 82 -1.71 3.01 3.75
C GLN A 82 -1.54 4.52 3.92
N PHE A 83 -0.88 5.21 2.97
CA PHE A 83 -0.78 6.67 2.99
C PHE A 83 -2.13 7.36 2.80
N ILE A 84 -3.02 6.82 1.96
CA ILE A 84 -4.39 7.34 1.81
C ILE A 84 -5.14 7.25 3.15
N LEU A 85 -4.98 6.18 3.92
CA LEU A 85 -5.58 6.05 5.25
C LEU A 85 -5.06 7.12 6.21
N VAL A 86 -3.76 7.39 6.22
CA VAL A 86 -3.17 8.49 7.01
C VAL A 86 -3.77 9.83 6.59
N MET A 87 -3.80 10.13 5.29
CA MET A 87 -4.36 11.39 4.77
C MET A 87 -5.82 11.58 5.18
N LYS A 88 -6.67 10.55 5.04
CA LYS A 88 -8.06 10.60 5.47
C LYS A 88 -8.16 10.85 6.97
N THR A 89 -7.42 10.07 7.77
CA THR A 89 -7.42 10.16 9.25
C THR A 89 -7.02 11.57 9.72
N THR A 90 -5.95 12.12 9.17
CA THR A 90 -5.49 13.47 9.49
C THR A 90 -6.50 14.53 9.07
N ALA A 91 -7.15 14.39 7.90
CA ALA A 91 -8.18 15.34 7.46
C ALA A 91 -9.40 15.36 8.39
N TRP A 92 -9.88 14.19 8.83
CA TRP A 92 -10.97 14.12 9.81
C TRP A 92 -10.59 14.70 11.15
N MET A 93 -9.36 14.43 11.61
CA MET A 93 -8.86 15.03 12.83
C MET A 93 -9.07 16.53 12.78
N GLU A 94 -8.74 17.22 11.69
CA GLU A 94 -9.02 18.66 11.57
C GLU A 94 -10.50 19.01 11.79
N THR A 95 -11.42 18.22 11.26
CA THR A 95 -12.88 18.50 11.31
C THR A 95 -13.55 18.19 12.64
N VAL A 96 -13.06 17.22 13.42
CA VAL A 96 -13.75 16.76 14.62
C VAL A 96 -13.46 17.69 15.81
N GLU A 97 -14.49 18.11 16.54
CA GLU A 97 -14.35 18.81 17.81
C GLU A 97 -14.23 17.81 18.95
N TRP A 98 -13.19 17.96 19.79
CA TRP A 98 -12.96 17.10 20.93
C TRP A 98 -13.42 17.83 22.18
N THR A 99 -14.53 17.43 22.79
CA THR A 99 -14.90 17.97 24.09
C THR A 99 -14.44 17.03 25.20
N ILE A 100 -13.92 17.60 26.29
CA ILE A 100 -13.49 16.82 27.48
C ILE A 100 -14.66 15.98 28.03
N LYS A 101 -15.91 16.39 27.75
CA LYS A 101 -17.12 15.67 28.17
C LYS A 101 -17.33 14.35 27.41
N ASP A 102 -16.71 14.20 26.24
CA ASP A 102 -16.80 12.99 25.42
C ASP A 102 -15.77 11.93 25.83
N LEU A 103 -14.80 12.29 26.68
CA LEU A 103 -13.82 11.35 27.24
C LEU A 103 -14.50 10.46 28.29
N CYS A 104 -14.66 9.19 27.97
CA CYS A 104 -15.21 8.17 28.86
C CYS A 104 -14.20 7.05 29.10
N ALA A 105 -14.39 6.31 30.20
CA ALA A 105 -13.58 5.13 30.48
C ALA A 105 -13.74 4.09 29.34
N PRO A 106 -12.66 3.40 28.93
CA PRO A 106 -11.33 3.38 29.54
C PRO A 106 -10.37 4.49 29.08
N PHE A 107 -10.77 5.37 28.16
CA PHE A 107 -9.89 6.33 27.48
C PHE A 107 -9.80 7.71 28.17
N ASN A 108 -10.31 7.83 29.40
CA ASN A 108 -10.34 9.09 30.16
C ASN A 108 -8.97 9.50 30.72
N ASP A 109 -7.97 8.61 30.64
CA ASP A 109 -6.56 8.84 30.97
C ASP A 109 -5.84 9.74 29.93
N THR A 110 -6.46 9.94 28.76
CA THR A 110 -5.90 10.75 27.67
C THR A 110 -6.28 12.23 27.72
N ASN A 111 -6.92 12.68 28.81
CA ASN A 111 -7.41 14.06 28.96
C ASN A 111 -6.34 15.15 28.86
N ALA A 112 -5.07 14.81 29.10
CA ALA A 112 -3.93 15.71 29.02
C ALA A 112 -3.35 15.81 27.60
N VAL A 113 -3.72 14.89 26.70
CA VAL A 113 -3.20 14.83 25.34
C VAL A 113 -4.02 15.74 24.44
N THR A 114 -3.35 16.71 23.84
CA THR A 114 -3.97 17.65 22.92
C THR A 114 -4.27 16.99 21.57
N LYS A 115 -5.25 17.54 20.86
CA LYS A 115 -5.58 17.15 19.49
C LYS A 115 -4.36 17.24 18.55
N SER A 116 -3.49 18.24 18.75
CA SER A 116 -2.23 18.38 18.00
C SER A 116 -1.23 17.25 18.28
N GLU A 117 -1.13 16.77 19.52
CA GLU A 117 -0.24 15.66 19.87
C GLU A 117 -0.72 14.36 19.22
N TYR A 118 -2.03 14.10 19.23
CA TYR A 118 -2.61 12.95 18.51
C TYR A 118 -2.35 12.98 17.02
N LYS A 119 -2.43 14.17 16.41
CA LYS A 119 -2.14 14.33 14.99
C LYS A 119 -0.66 14.02 14.72
N GLY A 120 0.24 14.50 15.58
CA GLY A 120 1.66 14.14 15.52
C GLY A 120 1.90 12.64 15.61
N TYR A 121 1.18 11.93 16.50
CA TYR A 121 1.28 10.46 16.57
C TYR A 121 0.83 9.77 15.29
N ILE A 122 -0.27 10.20 14.67
CA ILE A 122 -0.74 9.63 13.39
C ILE A 122 0.24 9.91 12.26
N GLU A 123 0.79 11.12 12.17
CA GLU A 123 1.73 11.51 11.11
C GLU A 123 3.09 10.81 11.23
N THR A 124 3.47 10.38 12.43
CA THR A 124 4.73 9.68 12.72
C THR A 124 4.55 8.17 12.93
N LEU A 125 3.32 7.66 12.81
CA LEU A 125 3.01 6.26 13.05
C LEU A 125 3.77 5.38 12.05
N ASN A 126 4.52 4.41 12.56
CA ASN A 126 5.07 3.35 11.72
C ASN A 126 3.92 2.49 11.19
N LEU A 127 3.62 2.61 9.89
CA LEU A 127 2.51 1.90 9.25
C LEU A 127 2.78 0.40 9.05
N GLY A 128 4.03 -0.03 9.15
CA GLY A 128 4.44 -1.44 9.13
C GLY A 128 4.16 -2.15 10.46
N VAL A 129 4.99 -3.14 10.82
CA VAL A 129 4.79 -3.89 12.08
C VAL A 129 5.32 -3.11 13.28
N ASN A 130 4.46 -2.89 14.27
CA ASN A 130 4.81 -2.36 15.59
C ASN A 130 4.80 -3.50 16.60
N LYS A 131 5.81 -3.54 17.46
CA LYS A 131 5.91 -4.50 18.55
C LYS A 131 5.58 -3.80 19.85
N PHE A 132 4.48 -4.22 20.47
CA PHE A 132 4.13 -3.92 21.85
C PHE A 132 4.50 -5.13 22.70
N GLU A 133 4.61 -4.96 24.01
CA GLU A 133 5.24 -5.93 24.93
C GLU A 133 4.86 -7.40 24.68
N ASN A 134 3.59 -7.68 24.36
CA ASN A 134 3.10 -9.04 24.05
C ASN A 134 2.40 -9.17 22.69
N GLU A 135 2.38 -8.11 21.87
CA GLU A 135 1.56 -8.06 20.66
C GLU A 135 2.29 -7.43 19.47
N GLU A 136 2.11 -8.00 18.29
CA GLU A 136 2.55 -7.39 17.04
C GLU A 136 1.32 -6.89 16.28
N VAL A 137 1.31 -5.60 15.97
CA VAL A 137 0.20 -4.94 15.28
C VAL A 137 0.73 -4.18 14.07
N GLU A 138 0.12 -4.40 12.92
CA GLU A 138 0.37 -3.60 11.73
C GLU A 138 -0.22 -2.20 11.93
N GLY A 139 0.62 -1.16 11.91
CA GLY A 139 0.24 0.19 12.30
C GLY A 139 -0.91 0.75 11.46
N TYR A 140 -0.98 0.43 10.16
CA TYR A 140 -2.08 0.87 9.31
C TYR A 140 -3.46 0.36 9.79
N LYS A 141 -3.54 -0.78 10.49
CA LYS A 141 -4.81 -1.31 11.03
C LYS A 141 -5.36 -0.47 12.17
N LEU A 142 -4.50 0.26 12.88
CA LEU A 142 -4.92 1.22 13.91
C LEU A 142 -5.71 2.40 13.29
N LEU A 143 -5.48 2.67 12.01
CA LEU A 143 -6.20 3.69 11.24
C LEU A 143 -7.52 3.14 10.66
N ASP A 144 -7.57 1.86 10.28
CA ASP A 144 -8.80 1.21 9.77
C ASP A 144 -9.92 1.15 10.82
N PHE A 145 -9.57 0.90 12.10
CA PHE A 145 -10.54 1.02 13.20
C PHE A 145 -11.20 2.40 13.26
N ARG A 146 -10.47 3.46 12.83
CA ARG A 146 -11.04 4.79 12.72
C ARG A 146 -11.98 4.85 11.53
N GLU A 147 -11.58 4.44 10.32
CA GLU A 147 -12.46 4.47 9.13
C GLU A 147 -13.82 3.79 9.36
N ASN A 148 -13.88 2.69 10.13
CA ASN A 148 -15.12 1.97 10.45
C ASN A 148 -16.02 2.65 11.50
N LEU A 149 -15.53 3.66 12.20
CA LEU A 149 -16.30 4.47 13.16
C LEU A 149 -16.87 5.75 12.51
N TRP A 150 -16.65 5.93 11.21
CA TRP A 150 -17.03 7.12 10.46
C TRP A 150 -18.25 6.86 9.58
#